data_AF-A0A512UN79-F1
#
_entry.id   AF-A0A512UN79-F1
#
_cell.length_a   1.000
_cell.length_b   1.000
_cell.length_c   1.000
_cell.angle_alpha   90.00
_cell.angle_beta   90.00
_cell.angle_gamma   90.00
#
_symmetry.space_group_name_H-M   'P 1'
#
loop_
_entity.id
_entity.type
_entity.pdbx_description
1 polymer ?
#
loop_
_entity_poly.entity_id
_entity_poly.type
_entity_poly.pdbx_seq_one_letter_code
_entity_poly.pdbx_strand_id
1 'polypeptide(L)'
;MARWVSAKIGRDIPDISTALCDGLVLLDLVNKITEETDASPYRLTPVYKRPTFALQKMENVDDVLKFCRLVLQMNTCNISAEDIVSGNTKLILGLIWSLFVYASASIVSLKCESRSMAEIKAILLRWLNVICKAKALPELENFNKDWSLQQEKRPHLVFAAVLDFYVPNFIDYNQILLGRRHAELEQIITLADEKLAIPDLALADDFNVLVPDEKCILFYVLEWYMYFEVHKKEVLLKPDEVPCGNSEPTTTDFGGFFSLVLRAVKLKNKYDTKSLRLLNMLNSHIGKLESRLENLTAKSTDSNLESLINAFCAEIDGADDLEVQLSERNNSDELVSHVKTFEATLNERLQFKLEVKPALMYSDIPELQNLSKSLDSELKDGGFRCSYEPLKVLALESLLSKLRLLLKKEEALCDMIDAKVTKLFATNITNIDQLISFMATSLPKADKNASEAAQKYTAGLDMLLSLKNRMLEYQLMMKQSHTTSDLKVLASSIGFYDLPCTPNTPEESLFISFQKEVEKQVNQSNLTFSDIKKFLVNLMPSDQFQGPQFHEFIRLIPTRTLLTRSESNEFGDVCHSDDSDDSDAIFDRVSRTLEGKLSGAHDKIYDLSMLVNRMESGFKV
;
A
#
# COMPACT_ATOMS: atom_id res chain seq x y z
N MET A 1 19.68 -13.48 -27.27
CA MET A 1 18.48 -14.32 -27.00
C MET A 1 18.85 -15.77 -26.70
N ALA A 2 19.51 -16.52 -27.62
CA ALA A 2 19.94 -17.90 -27.34
C ALA A 2 20.82 -18.01 -26.08
N ARG A 3 21.82 -17.12 -25.93
CA ARG A 3 22.64 -17.01 -24.71
C ARG A 3 21.82 -16.76 -23.45
N TRP A 4 20.78 -15.93 -23.52
CA TRP A 4 19.91 -15.64 -22.38
C TRP A 4 19.09 -16.86 -21.95
N VAL A 5 18.51 -17.59 -22.90
CA VAL A 5 17.81 -18.84 -22.61
C VAL A 5 18.79 -19.87 -22.03
N SER A 6 20.00 -19.94 -22.59
CA SER A 6 21.04 -20.86 -22.14
C SER A 6 21.47 -20.57 -20.69
N ALA A 7 21.69 -19.29 -20.37
CA ALA A 7 22.02 -18.83 -19.03
C ALA A 7 20.91 -19.13 -18.02
N LYS A 8 19.64 -18.92 -18.37
CA LYS A 8 18.50 -19.20 -17.47
C LYS A 8 18.29 -20.69 -17.19
N ILE A 9 18.44 -21.55 -18.20
CA ILE A 9 18.22 -23.00 -18.05
C ILE A 9 19.49 -23.73 -17.55
N GLY A 10 20.66 -23.12 -17.69
CA GLY A 10 21.95 -23.76 -17.41
C GLY A 10 22.31 -24.85 -18.43
N ARG A 11 21.84 -24.73 -19.67
CA ARG A 11 22.12 -25.64 -20.79
C ARG A 11 22.50 -24.83 -22.02
N ASP A 12 23.52 -25.26 -22.75
CA ASP A 12 23.94 -24.58 -23.97
C ASP A 12 22.94 -24.80 -25.12
N ILE A 13 22.50 -23.71 -25.75
CA ILE A 13 21.56 -23.70 -26.86
C ILE A 13 22.20 -22.95 -28.04
N PRO A 14 22.76 -23.67 -29.03
CA PRO A 14 23.43 -23.03 -30.16
C PRO A 14 22.45 -22.36 -31.13
N ASP A 15 21.27 -22.97 -31.35
CA ASP A 15 20.24 -22.45 -32.23
C ASP A 15 18.86 -22.51 -31.57
N ILE A 16 18.29 -21.32 -31.35
CA ILE A 16 17.01 -21.14 -30.68
C ILE A 16 15.83 -21.58 -31.56
N SER A 17 15.99 -21.57 -32.89
CA SER A 17 14.90 -21.88 -33.81
C SER A 17 14.56 -23.37 -33.83
N THR A 18 15.55 -24.23 -33.61
CA THR A 18 15.38 -25.69 -33.56
C THR A 18 15.22 -26.22 -32.13
N ALA A 19 15.87 -25.58 -31.15
CA ALA A 19 15.85 -26.05 -29.76
C ALA A 19 14.49 -25.93 -29.07
N LEU A 20 13.61 -25.03 -29.51
CA LEU A 20 12.28 -24.83 -28.92
C LEU A 20 11.18 -25.68 -29.58
N CYS A 21 11.47 -26.33 -30.71
CA CYS A 21 10.48 -27.04 -31.51
C CYS A 21 9.84 -28.25 -30.79
N ASP A 22 10.50 -28.81 -29.79
CA ASP A 22 9.98 -29.95 -29.01
C ASP A 22 9.12 -29.55 -27.80
N GLY A 23 9.08 -28.24 -27.50
CA GLY A 23 8.38 -27.65 -26.35
C GLY A 23 9.04 -27.90 -25.00
N LEU A 24 10.09 -28.72 -24.90
CA LEU A 24 10.71 -29.09 -23.63
C LEU A 24 11.59 -27.96 -23.08
N VAL A 25 12.42 -27.37 -23.94
CA VAL A 25 13.27 -26.22 -23.57
C VAL A 25 12.41 -25.01 -23.21
N LEU A 26 11.31 -24.80 -23.94
CA LEU A 26 10.37 -23.72 -23.66
C LEU A 26 9.67 -23.92 -22.31
N LEU A 27 9.29 -25.15 -21.98
CA LEU A 27 8.71 -25.50 -20.69
C LEU A 27 9.69 -25.29 -19.54
N ASP A 28 10.94 -25.73 -19.70
CA ASP A 28 12.00 -25.52 -18.69
C ASP A 28 12.23 -24.02 -18.44
N LEU A 29 12.27 -23.21 -19.51
CA LEU A 29 12.39 -21.75 -19.42
C LEU A 29 11.23 -21.12 -18.66
N VAL A 30 9.98 -21.46 -19.02
CA VAL A 30 8.78 -20.87 -18.39
C VAL A 30 8.68 -21.27 -16.92
N ASN A 31 9.02 -22.51 -16.58
CA ASN A 31 9.12 -22.95 -15.19
C ASN A 31 10.15 -22.12 -14.42
N LYS A 32 11.35 -21.91 -14.99
CA LYS A 32 12.38 -21.12 -14.35
C LYS A 32 11.96 -19.67 -14.12
N ILE A 33 11.32 -19.04 -15.12
CA ILE A 33 10.79 -17.67 -14.98
C ILE A 33 9.70 -17.62 -13.91
N THR A 34 8.84 -18.63 -13.84
CA THR A 34 7.76 -18.70 -12.83
C THR A 34 8.34 -18.85 -11.42
N GLU A 35 9.38 -19.67 -11.26
CA GLU A 35 10.12 -19.82 -9.99
C GLU A 35 10.82 -18.51 -9.58
N GLU A 36 11.44 -17.79 -10.51
CA GLU A 36 12.13 -16.52 -10.20
C GLU A 36 11.20 -15.35 -9.90
N THR A 37 9.97 -15.39 -10.42
CA THR A 37 8.99 -14.29 -10.27
C THR A 37 7.94 -14.56 -9.20
N ASP A 38 7.97 -15.73 -8.56
CA ASP A 38 6.96 -16.23 -7.62
C ASP A 38 5.51 -16.09 -8.15
N ALA A 39 5.34 -16.10 -9.47
CA ALA A 39 4.07 -15.78 -10.11
C ALA A 39 2.99 -16.86 -9.89
N SER A 40 3.40 -18.10 -9.66
CA SER A 40 2.49 -19.23 -9.47
C SER A 40 3.18 -20.38 -8.72
N PRO A 41 2.49 -21.07 -7.79
CA PRO A 41 3.00 -22.28 -7.17
C PRO A 41 2.95 -23.51 -8.11
N TYR A 42 2.34 -23.38 -9.29
CA TYR A 42 2.21 -24.47 -10.25
C TYR A 42 3.43 -24.58 -11.16
N ARG A 43 4.01 -25.78 -11.22
CA ARG A 43 5.08 -26.14 -12.13
C ARG A 43 4.52 -26.93 -13.31
N LEU A 44 4.80 -26.47 -14.53
CA LEU A 44 4.46 -27.19 -15.74
C LEU A 44 5.21 -28.51 -15.83
N THR A 45 4.51 -29.57 -16.20
CA THR A 45 5.08 -30.87 -16.50
C THR A 45 4.83 -31.21 -17.97
N PRO A 46 5.84 -31.69 -18.72
CA PRO A 46 5.66 -31.97 -20.13
C PRO A 46 4.61 -33.07 -20.34
N VAL A 47 3.67 -32.84 -21.24
CA VAL A 47 2.66 -33.84 -21.65
C VAL A 47 3.35 -35.07 -22.22
N TYR A 48 4.37 -34.87 -23.06
CA TYR A 48 5.24 -35.92 -23.59
C TYR A 48 6.69 -35.64 -23.27
N LYS A 49 7.33 -36.53 -22.50
CA LYS A 49 8.76 -36.44 -22.14
C LYS A 49 9.71 -36.68 -23.31
N ARG A 50 9.25 -37.36 -24.38
CA ARG A 50 10.03 -37.68 -25.58
C ARG A 50 9.16 -37.51 -26.83
N PRO A 51 8.90 -36.27 -27.27
CA PRO A 51 8.00 -36.02 -28.39
C PRO A 51 8.70 -36.34 -29.71
N THR A 52 8.27 -37.41 -30.39
CA THR A 52 8.81 -37.81 -31.70
C THR A 52 7.95 -37.29 -32.85
N PHE A 53 6.63 -37.33 -32.68
CA PHE A 53 5.68 -36.88 -33.69
C PHE A 53 5.39 -35.38 -33.57
N ALA A 54 5.16 -34.71 -34.70
CA ALA A 54 4.83 -33.28 -34.74
C ALA A 54 3.63 -32.92 -33.85
N LEU A 55 2.62 -33.80 -33.79
CA LEU A 55 1.45 -33.63 -32.91
C LEU A 55 1.84 -33.60 -31.42
N GLN A 56 2.73 -34.50 -30.97
CA GLN A 56 3.20 -34.52 -29.57
C GLN A 56 4.00 -33.26 -29.22
N LYS A 57 4.83 -32.78 -30.15
CA LYS A 57 5.55 -31.52 -30.00
C LYS A 57 4.58 -30.34 -29.90
N MET A 58 3.56 -30.32 -30.75
CA MET A 58 2.53 -29.28 -30.76
C MET A 58 1.72 -29.27 -29.46
N GLU A 59 1.35 -30.43 -28.92
CA GLU A 59 0.65 -30.52 -27.62
C GLU A 59 1.49 -30.00 -26.45
N ASN A 60 2.79 -30.33 -26.40
CA ASN A 60 3.70 -29.76 -25.40
C ASN A 60 3.78 -28.23 -25.49
N VAL A 61 3.97 -27.71 -26.72
CA VAL A 61 4.07 -26.26 -26.94
C VAL A 61 2.76 -25.54 -26.64
N ASP A 62 1.62 -26.12 -27.02
CA ASP A 62 0.30 -25.54 -26.78
C ASP A 62 -0.01 -25.42 -25.29
N ASP A 63 0.38 -26.41 -24.48
CA ASP A 63 0.24 -26.38 -23.03
C ASP A 63 1.05 -25.23 -22.40
N VAL A 64 2.29 -25.04 -22.84
CA VAL A 64 3.13 -23.92 -22.40
C VAL A 64 2.52 -22.57 -22.82
N LEU A 65 2.03 -22.46 -24.06
CA LEU A 65 1.39 -21.22 -24.53
C LEU A 65 0.09 -20.91 -23.78
N LYS A 66 -0.70 -21.93 -23.40
CA LYS A 66 -1.89 -21.79 -22.55
C LYS A 66 -1.51 -21.30 -21.16
N PHE A 67 -0.46 -21.85 -20.57
CA PHE A 67 0.04 -21.40 -19.27
C PHE A 67 0.47 -19.93 -19.30
N CYS A 68 1.24 -19.52 -20.32
CA CYS A 68 1.63 -18.12 -20.49
C CYS A 68 0.41 -17.18 -20.58
N ARG A 69 -0.67 -17.60 -21.26
CA ARG A 69 -1.90 -16.78 -21.41
C ARG A 69 -2.75 -16.74 -20.16
N LEU A 70 -3.02 -17.90 -19.56
CA LEU A 70 -3.99 -18.05 -18.48
C LEU A 70 -3.40 -17.73 -17.10
N VAL A 71 -2.13 -18.11 -16.87
CA VAL A 71 -1.47 -17.98 -15.56
C VAL A 71 -0.62 -16.72 -15.53
N LEU A 72 0.32 -16.56 -16.47
CA LEU A 72 1.21 -15.40 -16.50
C LEU A 72 0.54 -14.12 -17.05
N GLN A 73 -0.68 -14.26 -17.60
CA GLN A 73 -1.46 -13.19 -18.22
C GLN A 73 -0.68 -12.46 -19.34
N MET A 74 0.11 -13.21 -20.10
CA MET A 74 0.89 -12.68 -21.22
C MET A 74 0.07 -12.65 -22.50
N ASN A 75 0.19 -11.57 -23.27
CA ASN A 75 -0.44 -11.48 -24.58
C ASN A 75 0.40 -12.23 -25.64
N THR A 76 0.12 -13.52 -25.83
CA THR A 76 0.73 -14.38 -26.86
C THR A 76 -0.24 -14.74 -27.99
N CYS A 77 -1.35 -14.00 -28.15
CA CYS A 77 -2.46 -14.33 -29.05
C CYS A 77 -2.08 -14.48 -30.53
N ASN A 78 -0.92 -13.96 -30.95
CA ASN A 78 -0.44 -14.00 -32.33
C ASN A 78 0.55 -15.16 -32.62
N ILE A 79 0.74 -16.09 -31.68
CA ILE A 79 1.71 -17.19 -31.79
C ILE A 79 0.98 -18.51 -31.58
N SER A 80 1.00 -19.38 -32.60
CA SER A 80 0.42 -20.71 -32.53
C SER A 80 1.50 -21.77 -32.24
N ALA A 81 1.09 -22.91 -31.71
CA ALA A 81 2.02 -24.01 -31.45
C ALA A 81 2.67 -24.54 -32.75
N GLU A 82 1.94 -24.53 -33.86
CA GLU A 82 2.44 -24.90 -35.19
C GLU A 82 3.60 -24.00 -35.66
N ASP A 83 3.55 -22.70 -35.37
CA ASP A 83 4.59 -21.74 -35.74
C ASP A 83 5.94 -22.05 -35.04
N ILE A 84 5.87 -22.55 -33.81
CA ILE A 84 7.06 -22.88 -33.02
C ILE A 84 7.61 -24.25 -33.44
N VAL A 85 6.74 -25.25 -33.64
CA VAL A 85 7.16 -26.58 -34.09
C VAL A 85 7.74 -26.54 -35.51
N SER A 86 7.25 -25.65 -36.37
CA SER A 86 7.79 -25.43 -37.72
C SER A 86 9.09 -24.63 -37.76
N GLY A 87 9.52 -24.05 -36.63
CA GLY A 87 10.78 -23.31 -36.54
C GLY A 87 10.69 -21.88 -37.09
N ASN A 88 9.53 -21.22 -37.03
CA ASN A 88 9.38 -19.84 -37.51
C ASN A 88 10.17 -18.87 -36.62
N THR A 89 11.39 -18.53 -37.05
CA THR A 89 12.35 -17.73 -36.28
C THR A 89 11.76 -16.39 -35.82
N LYS A 90 10.96 -15.72 -36.65
CA LYS A 90 10.38 -14.40 -36.30
C LYS A 90 9.44 -14.50 -35.11
N LEU A 91 8.57 -15.51 -35.10
CA LEU A 91 7.60 -15.71 -34.02
C LEU A 91 8.27 -16.27 -32.77
N ILE A 92 9.27 -17.15 -32.92
CA ILE A 92 10.09 -17.65 -31.82
C ILE A 92 10.82 -16.50 -31.11
N LEU A 93 11.50 -15.62 -31.86
CA LEU A 93 12.18 -14.45 -31.28
C LEU A 93 11.17 -13.49 -30.62
N GLY A 94 9.97 -13.35 -31.21
CA GLY A 94 8.87 -12.59 -30.62
C GLY A 94 8.41 -13.16 -29.26
N LEU A 95 8.25 -14.48 -29.17
CA LEU A 95 7.87 -15.16 -27.93
C LEU A 95 8.92 -14.99 -26.84
N ILE A 96 10.19 -15.23 -27.17
CA ILE A 96 11.30 -15.11 -26.21
C ILE A 96 11.45 -13.67 -25.73
N TRP A 97 11.25 -12.70 -26.63
CA TRP A 97 11.19 -11.30 -26.25
C TRP A 97 10.05 -11.00 -25.26
N SER A 98 8.84 -11.49 -25.52
CA SER A 98 7.70 -11.33 -24.60
C SER A 98 7.98 -11.95 -23.23
N LEU A 99 8.59 -13.14 -23.20
CA LEU A 99 9.00 -13.80 -21.95
C LEU A 99 10.06 -13.00 -21.19
N PHE A 100 11.05 -12.47 -21.90
CA PHE A 100 12.06 -11.60 -21.32
C PHE A 100 11.43 -10.34 -20.70
N VAL A 101 10.57 -9.64 -21.43
CA VAL A 101 9.88 -8.43 -20.93
C VAL A 101 9.05 -8.75 -19.69
N TYR A 102 8.34 -9.88 -19.69
CA TYR A 102 7.58 -10.33 -18.52
C TYR A 102 8.49 -10.58 -17.31
N ALA A 103 9.53 -11.40 -17.47
CA ALA A 103 10.46 -11.72 -16.38
C ALA A 103 11.09 -10.44 -15.80
N SER A 104 11.53 -9.54 -16.69
CA SER A 104 12.15 -8.26 -16.35
C SER A 104 11.19 -7.35 -15.58
N ALA A 105 9.96 -7.16 -16.07
CA ALA A 105 8.98 -6.29 -15.45
C ALA A 105 8.58 -6.78 -14.05
N SER A 106 8.44 -8.09 -13.89
CA SER A 106 8.11 -8.72 -12.61
C SER A 106 9.23 -8.52 -11.58
N ILE A 107 10.51 -8.69 -11.97
CA ILE A 107 11.65 -8.55 -11.05
C ILE A 107 11.92 -7.09 -10.66
N VAL A 108 11.84 -6.14 -11.62
CA VAL A 108 12.02 -4.70 -11.34
C VAL A 108 10.87 -4.13 -10.48
N SER A 109 9.87 -4.94 -10.11
CA SER A 109 8.73 -4.54 -9.28
C SER A 109 8.02 -3.29 -9.81
N LEU A 110 7.86 -3.21 -11.14
CA LEU A 110 7.05 -2.17 -11.75
C LEU A 110 5.59 -2.36 -11.30
N LYS A 111 5.13 -1.52 -10.37
CA LYS A 111 3.75 -1.49 -9.84
C LYS A 111 2.69 -1.03 -10.87
N CYS A 112 3.03 -0.99 -12.16
CA CYS A 112 2.17 -0.48 -13.22
C CYS A 112 1.42 -1.63 -13.91
N GLU A 113 0.11 -1.47 -14.13
CA GLU A 113 -0.71 -2.46 -14.86
C GLU A 113 -0.21 -2.71 -16.29
N SER A 114 0.47 -1.72 -16.89
CA SER A 114 1.15 -1.87 -18.16
C SER A 114 2.61 -2.30 -17.96
N ARG A 115 2.86 -3.62 -17.92
CA ARG A 115 4.22 -4.21 -18.00
C ARG A 115 4.90 -3.78 -19.31
N SER A 116 5.49 -2.58 -19.31
CA SER A 116 5.93 -1.89 -20.52
C SER A 116 7.45 -1.83 -20.58
N MET A 117 8.01 -2.26 -21.71
CA MET A 117 9.45 -2.11 -21.99
C MET A 117 9.91 -0.65 -21.91
N ALA A 118 9.03 0.32 -22.19
CA ALA A 118 9.38 1.74 -22.11
C ALA A 118 9.72 2.17 -20.67
N GLU A 119 9.02 1.63 -19.67
CA GLU A 119 9.27 1.92 -18.25
C GLU A 119 10.59 1.29 -17.80
N ILE A 120 10.84 0.03 -18.18
CA ILE A 120 12.11 -0.66 -17.90
C ILE A 120 13.28 0.14 -18.48
N LYS A 121 13.16 0.60 -19.74
CA LYS A 121 14.16 1.46 -20.38
C LYS A 121 14.40 2.75 -19.59
N ALA A 122 13.36 3.42 -19.14
CA ALA A 122 13.50 4.65 -18.36
C ALA A 122 14.22 4.43 -17.02
N ILE A 123 13.97 3.30 -16.36
CA ILE A 123 14.67 2.91 -15.13
C ILE A 123 16.16 2.65 -15.41
N LEU A 124 16.45 1.83 -16.43
CA LEU A 124 17.82 1.51 -16.81
C LEU A 124 18.62 2.75 -17.23
N LEU A 125 18.02 3.65 -18.00
CA LEU A 125 18.66 4.92 -18.37
C LEU A 125 18.93 5.79 -17.15
N ARG A 126 17.97 5.92 -16.23
CA ARG A 126 18.17 6.67 -14.99
C ARG A 126 19.32 6.09 -14.16
N TRP A 127 19.33 4.77 -13.99
CA TRP A 127 20.38 4.04 -13.28
C TRP A 127 21.76 4.31 -13.88
N LEU A 128 21.93 4.07 -15.19
CA LEU A 128 23.21 4.32 -15.86
C LEU A 128 23.62 5.79 -15.82
N ASN A 129 22.68 6.72 -16.01
CA ASN A 129 23.01 8.15 -16.04
C ASN A 129 23.45 8.70 -14.68
N VAL A 130 23.01 8.11 -13.56
CA VAL A 130 23.57 8.44 -12.23
C VAL A 130 25.05 8.06 -12.16
N ILE A 131 25.40 6.87 -12.64
CA ILE A 131 26.78 6.36 -12.65
C ILE A 131 27.65 7.16 -13.62
N CYS A 132 27.16 7.41 -14.84
CA CYS A 132 27.86 8.21 -15.84
C CYS A 132 28.16 9.62 -15.33
N LYS A 133 27.22 10.28 -14.63
CA LYS A 133 27.42 11.62 -14.05
C LYS A 133 28.54 11.63 -13.00
N ALA A 134 28.63 10.58 -12.16
CA ALA A 134 29.72 10.46 -11.19
C ALA A 134 31.11 10.35 -11.84
N LYS A 135 31.20 9.88 -13.09
CA LYS A 135 32.44 9.72 -13.88
C LYS A 135 32.59 10.75 -15.00
N ALA A 136 31.77 11.80 -15.02
CA ALA A 136 31.76 12.83 -16.05
C ALA A 136 31.62 12.28 -17.49
N LEU A 137 30.91 11.17 -17.66
CA LEU A 137 30.57 10.60 -18.96
C LEU A 137 29.31 11.27 -19.56
N PRO A 138 29.16 11.30 -20.89
CA PRO A 138 27.96 11.80 -21.54
C PRO A 138 26.69 11.05 -21.10
N GLU A 139 25.56 11.76 -21.01
CA GLU A 139 24.27 11.18 -20.65
C GLU A 139 23.75 10.26 -21.77
N LEU A 140 23.29 9.07 -21.42
CA LEU A 140 22.68 8.10 -22.34
C LEU A 140 21.19 8.41 -22.52
N GLU A 141 20.73 8.34 -23.76
CA GLU A 141 19.34 8.65 -24.16
C GLU A 141 18.63 7.44 -24.76
N ASN A 142 19.38 6.47 -25.28
CA ASN A 142 18.83 5.31 -25.98
C ASN A 142 19.67 4.04 -25.73
N PHE A 143 19.10 2.89 -26.11
CA PHE A 143 19.77 1.59 -26.10
C PHE A 143 20.17 1.13 -27.51
N ASN A 144 20.42 2.06 -28.44
CA ASN A 144 20.87 1.72 -29.79
C ASN A 144 22.15 2.48 -30.16
N LYS A 145 22.05 3.65 -30.77
CA LYS A 145 23.17 4.45 -31.29
C LYS A 145 24.18 4.80 -30.19
N ASP A 146 23.72 5.13 -28.99
CA ASP A 146 24.57 5.53 -27.87
C ASP A 146 25.53 4.44 -27.42
N TRP A 147 25.17 3.18 -27.70
CA TRP A 147 25.94 2.00 -27.35
C TRP A 147 26.85 1.52 -28.48
N SER A 148 26.98 2.30 -29.56
CA SER A 148 27.97 1.98 -30.58
C SER A 148 29.37 2.35 -30.11
N LEU A 149 30.31 1.42 -30.26
CA LEU A 149 31.74 1.68 -30.05
C LEU A 149 32.28 2.75 -31.00
N GLN A 150 31.60 3.05 -32.09
CA GLN A 150 32.00 4.07 -33.07
C GLN A 150 31.56 5.49 -32.66
N GLN A 151 30.67 5.62 -31.67
CA GLN A 151 30.10 6.90 -31.19
C GLN A 151 30.84 7.46 -29.97
N GLU A 152 30.49 8.69 -29.59
CA GLU A 152 31.17 9.44 -28.52
C GLU A 152 30.86 8.93 -27.11
N LYS A 153 29.70 8.29 -26.89
CA LYS A 153 29.26 7.86 -25.55
C LYS A 153 29.93 6.57 -25.03
N ARG A 154 30.74 5.89 -25.88
CA ARG A 154 31.74 4.86 -25.52
C ARG A 154 31.24 3.81 -24.50
N PRO A 155 30.54 2.74 -24.94
CA PRO A 155 29.92 1.76 -24.02
C PRO A 155 30.90 1.01 -23.10
N HIS A 156 32.15 0.79 -23.53
CA HIS A 156 33.20 0.20 -22.67
C HIS A 156 33.47 1.05 -21.42
N LEU A 157 33.42 2.38 -21.54
CA LEU A 157 33.57 3.27 -20.38
C LEU A 157 32.35 3.25 -19.47
N VAL A 158 31.16 3.06 -20.03
CA VAL A 158 29.92 2.91 -19.25
C VAL A 158 30.00 1.65 -18.39
N PHE A 159 30.33 0.49 -18.99
CA PHE A 159 30.51 -0.75 -18.20
C PHE A 159 31.66 -0.65 -17.20
N ALA A 160 32.78 -0.02 -17.57
CA ALA A 160 33.87 0.24 -16.65
C ALA A 160 33.45 1.16 -15.49
N ALA A 161 32.65 2.18 -15.76
CA ALA A 161 32.13 3.08 -14.73
C ALA A 161 31.19 2.35 -13.77
N VAL A 162 30.35 1.43 -14.28
CA VAL A 162 29.50 0.57 -13.44
C VAL A 162 30.36 -0.31 -12.53
N LEU A 163 31.38 -0.97 -13.07
CA LEU A 163 32.29 -1.81 -12.26
C LEU A 163 33.00 -0.99 -11.18
N ASP A 164 33.55 0.17 -11.53
CA ASP A 164 34.28 1.01 -10.58
C ASP A 164 33.36 1.63 -9.50
N PHE A 165 32.10 1.90 -9.86
CA PHE A 165 31.10 2.40 -8.91
C PHE A 165 30.69 1.35 -7.86
N TYR A 166 30.46 0.11 -8.26
CA TYR A 166 30.00 -0.95 -7.34
C TYR A 166 31.14 -1.78 -6.72
N VAL A 167 32.27 -1.91 -7.40
CA VAL A 167 33.42 -2.71 -6.96
C VAL A 167 34.70 -1.88 -7.19
N PRO A 168 35.01 -0.95 -6.28
CA PRO A 168 36.23 -0.14 -6.38
C PRO A 168 37.47 -1.02 -6.48
N ASN A 169 38.46 -0.62 -7.29
CA ASN A 169 39.70 -1.36 -7.57
C ASN A 169 39.54 -2.67 -8.38
N PHE A 170 38.36 -2.97 -8.94
CA PHE A 170 38.18 -4.14 -9.80
C PHE A 170 38.88 -4.01 -11.16
N ILE A 171 38.93 -2.79 -11.68
CA ILE A 171 39.56 -2.42 -12.95
C ILE A 171 40.26 -1.07 -12.82
N ASP A 172 41.35 -0.86 -13.55
CA ASP A 172 41.97 0.47 -13.66
C ASP A 172 41.26 1.28 -14.75
N TYR A 173 40.32 2.12 -14.31
CA TYR A 173 39.52 2.96 -15.19
C TYR A 173 40.38 3.88 -16.09
N ASN A 174 41.53 4.36 -15.59
CA ASN A 174 42.40 5.27 -16.35
C ASN A 174 43.12 4.56 -17.50
N GLN A 175 43.46 3.27 -17.33
CA GLN A 175 44.04 2.46 -18.39
C GLN A 175 43.01 2.17 -19.49
N ILE A 176 41.78 1.81 -19.10
CA ILE A 176 40.67 1.54 -20.03
C ILE A 176 40.34 2.79 -20.86
N LEU A 177 40.42 3.99 -20.26
CA LEU A 177 40.17 5.27 -20.96
C LEU A 177 41.12 5.50 -22.16
N LEU A 178 42.35 5.01 -22.06
CA LEU A 178 43.42 5.16 -23.06
C LEU A 178 43.52 3.96 -24.01
N GLY A 179 42.86 2.85 -23.69
CA GLY A 179 42.91 1.59 -24.39
C GLY A 179 42.13 1.54 -25.70
N ARG A 180 42.19 0.38 -26.38
CA ARG A 180 41.43 0.14 -27.62
C ARG A 180 40.00 -0.25 -27.28
N ARG A 181 39.04 0.65 -27.58
CA ARG A 181 37.59 0.52 -27.28
C ARG A 181 37.01 -0.90 -27.37
N HIS A 182 37.31 -1.64 -28.45
CA HIS A 182 36.81 -3.01 -28.66
C HIS A 182 37.47 -4.04 -27.75
N ALA A 183 38.81 -4.05 -27.68
CA ALA A 183 39.57 -4.97 -26.84
C ALA A 183 39.30 -4.74 -25.34
N GLU A 184 39.14 -3.48 -24.91
CA GLU A 184 38.76 -3.15 -23.53
C GLU A 184 37.36 -3.67 -23.20
N LEU A 185 36.40 -3.54 -24.13
CA LEU A 185 35.05 -4.07 -23.91
C LEU A 185 35.07 -5.60 -23.80
N GLU A 186 35.80 -6.27 -24.68
CA GLU A 186 35.97 -7.73 -24.64
C GLU A 186 36.55 -8.17 -23.29
N GLN A 187 37.62 -7.50 -22.84
CA GLN A 187 38.21 -7.75 -21.53
C GLN A 187 37.21 -7.53 -20.38
N ILE A 188 36.43 -6.45 -20.40
CA ILE A 188 35.41 -6.17 -19.37
C ILE A 188 34.34 -7.26 -19.33
N ILE A 189 33.86 -7.72 -20.50
CA ILE A 189 32.86 -8.79 -20.60
C ILE A 189 33.44 -10.09 -20.03
N THR A 190 34.65 -10.48 -20.46
CA THR A 190 35.32 -11.68 -19.94
C THR A 190 35.56 -11.62 -18.44
N LEU A 191 36.01 -10.46 -17.91
CA LEU A 191 36.21 -10.28 -16.48
C LEU A 191 34.89 -10.33 -15.69
N ALA A 192 33.79 -9.82 -16.25
CA ALA A 192 32.48 -9.87 -15.62
C ALA A 192 31.97 -11.32 -15.52
N ASP A 193 32.18 -12.14 -16.54
CA ASP A 193 31.83 -13.56 -16.50
C ASP A 193 32.73 -14.34 -15.52
N GLU A 194 34.06 -14.22 -15.66
CA GLU A 194 35.01 -15.00 -14.86
C GLU A 194 34.98 -14.67 -13.36
N LYS A 195 34.83 -13.38 -12.99
CA LYS A 195 34.94 -12.92 -11.59
C LYS A 195 33.62 -12.60 -10.94
N LEU A 196 32.62 -12.16 -11.71
CA LEU A 196 31.31 -11.76 -11.18
C LEU A 196 30.21 -12.74 -11.58
N ALA A 197 30.50 -13.78 -12.37
CA ALA A 197 29.53 -14.74 -12.88
C ALA A 197 28.35 -14.08 -13.62
N ILE A 198 28.60 -12.93 -14.26
CA ILE A 198 27.61 -12.26 -15.12
C ILE A 198 27.73 -12.88 -16.51
N PRO A 199 26.69 -13.59 -17.01
CA PRO A 199 26.79 -14.29 -18.28
C PRO A 199 26.99 -13.33 -19.47
N ASP A 200 27.78 -13.77 -20.44
CA ASP A 200 28.20 -13.03 -21.63
C ASP A 200 27.09 -12.90 -22.71
N LEU A 201 25.96 -12.28 -22.35
CA LEU A 201 24.79 -12.24 -23.26
C LEU A 201 25.03 -11.49 -24.57
N ALA A 202 26.02 -10.59 -24.63
CA ALA A 202 26.43 -9.83 -25.80
C ALA A 202 27.95 -9.90 -25.99
N LEU A 203 28.39 -9.84 -27.25
CA LEU A 203 29.82 -9.79 -27.62
C LEU A 203 30.26 -8.36 -27.89
N ALA A 204 31.57 -8.08 -27.79
CA ALA A 204 32.12 -6.78 -28.14
C ALA A 204 31.81 -6.38 -29.60
N ASP A 205 31.70 -7.35 -30.50
CA ASP A 205 31.31 -7.14 -31.90
C ASP A 205 29.87 -6.64 -32.06
N ASP A 206 28.96 -6.99 -31.15
CA ASP A 206 27.56 -6.52 -31.17
C ASP A 206 27.47 -5.00 -30.93
N PHE A 207 28.49 -4.42 -30.27
CA PHE A 207 28.64 -2.98 -30.07
C PHE A 207 29.50 -2.31 -31.16
N ASN A 208 30.23 -3.08 -31.97
CA ASN A 208 31.14 -2.58 -33.01
C ASN A 208 30.45 -2.31 -34.36
N VAL A 209 29.20 -1.88 -34.31
CA VAL A 209 28.37 -1.52 -35.46
C VAL A 209 27.81 -0.11 -35.29
N LEU A 210 27.43 0.55 -36.39
CA LEU A 210 26.96 1.94 -36.35
C LEU A 210 25.66 2.10 -35.55
N VAL A 211 24.76 1.12 -35.65
CA VAL A 211 23.50 1.05 -34.90
C VAL A 211 23.37 -0.37 -34.37
N PRO A 212 23.82 -0.63 -33.14
CA PRO A 212 23.61 -1.90 -32.45
C PRO A 212 22.13 -2.27 -32.33
N ASP A 213 21.84 -3.57 -32.25
CA ASP A 213 20.48 -4.05 -31.99
C ASP A 213 20.06 -3.71 -30.56
N GLU A 214 18.95 -2.99 -30.46
CA GLU A 214 18.46 -2.48 -29.18
C GLU A 214 18.11 -3.61 -28.20
N LYS A 215 17.53 -4.71 -28.68
CA LYS A 215 17.15 -5.83 -27.81
C LYS A 215 18.40 -6.50 -27.26
N CYS A 216 19.44 -6.69 -28.08
CA CYS A 216 20.71 -7.26 -27.64
C CYS A 216 21.31 -6.48 -26.47
N ILE A 217 21.38 -5.15 -26.59
CA ILE A 217 21.88 -4.27 -25.53
C ILE A 217 21.01 -4.40 -24.28
N LEU A 218 19.68 -4.38 -24.43
CA LEU A 218 18.77 -4.48 -23.30
C LEU A 218 18.90 -5.79 -22.54
N PHE A 219 19.07 -6.93 -23.23
CA PHE A 219 19.34 -8.21 -22.57
C PHE A 219 20.56 -8.09 -21.66
N TYR A 220 21.65 -7.55 -22.18
CA TYR A 220 22.91 -7.51 -21.44
C TYR A 220 22.91 -6.47 -20.32
N VAL A 221 22.47 -5.24 -20.60
CA VAL A 221 22.40 -4.16 -19.60
C VAL A 221 21.45 -4.51 -18.46
N LEU A 222 20.33 -5.15 -18.77
CA LEU A 222 19.42 -5.60 -17.73
C LEU A 222 20.07 -6.67 -16.85
N GLU A 223 20.84 -7.60 -17.41
CA GLU A 223 21.56 -8.60 -16.61
C GLU A 223 22.54 -7.94 -15.62
N TRP A 224 23.26 -6.91 -16.08
CA TRP A 224 24.11 -6.10 -15.21
C TRP A 224 23.33 -5.38 -14.11
N TYR A 225 22.19 -4.79 -14.45
CA TYR A 225 21.30 -4.18 -13.47
C TYR A 225 20.80 -5.21 -12.45
N MET A 226 20.37 -6.39 -12.91
CA MET A 226 19.94 -7.49 -12.06
C MET A 226 21.06 -7.91 -11.12
N TYR A 227 22.29 -8.04 -11.60
CA TYR A 227 23.41 -8.40 -10.75
C TYR A 227 23.68 -7.35 -9.66
N PHE A 228 23.81 -6.08 -10.03
CA PHE A 228 24.26 -5.03 -9.10
C PHE A 228 23.18 -4.48 -8.17
N GLU A 229 21.94 -4.33 -8.65
CA GLU A 229 20.85 -3.72 -7.88
C GLU A 229 19.95 -4.76 -7.21
N VAL A 230 19.77 -5.94 -7.83
CA VAL A 230 18.84 -6.97 -7.33
C VAL A 230 19.59 -8.07 -6.57
N HIS A 231 20.54 -8.76 -7.19
CA HIS A 231 21.20 -9.95 -6.63
C HIS A 231 22.36 -9.62 -5.68
N LYS A 232 22.98 -8.44 -5.75
CA LYS A 232 24.07 -8.05 -4.82
C LYS A 232 23.60 -7.97 -3.35
N LYS A 233 22.29 -7.83 -3.11
CA LYS A 233 21.71 -7.99 -1.76
C LYS A 233 21.82 -9.41 -1.21
N GLU A 234 21.98 -10.44 -2.05
CA GLU A 234 22.07 -11.85 -1.63
C GLU A 234 23.51 -12.38 -1.54
N VAL A 235 24.49 -11.79 -2.25
CA VAL A 235 25.86 -12.34 -2.38
C VAL A 235 26.79 -12.00 -1.20
N LEU A 236 26.42 -11.11 -0.28
CA LEU A 236 27.28 -10.69 0.85
C LEU A 236 27.34 -11.67 2.05
N LEU A 237 26.84 -12.91 1.94
CA LEU A 237 26.98 -13.93 2.99
C LEU A 237 28.06 -14.96 2.67
N LYS A 238 29.33 -14.58 2.85
CA LYS A 238 30.40 -15.47 3.34
C LYS A 238 31.40 -14.66 4.17
N PRO A 239 31.49 -14.87 5.50
CA PRO A 239 32.59 -14.35 6.28
C PRO A 239 33.78 -15.29 6.05
N ASP A 240 34.87 -14.81 5.46
CA ASP A 240 36.23 -15.27 5.79
C ASP A 240 37.29 -14.29 5.22
N GLU A 241 38.08 -13.76 6.17
CA GLU A 241 39.49 -13.36 6.10
C GLU A 241 39.98 -12.36 5.03
N VAL A 242 40.04 -11.06 5.36
CA VAL A 242 41.21 -10.17 5.07
C VAL A 242 41.31 -9.08 6.17
N PRO A 243 42.53 -8.68 6.63
CA PRO A 243 42.74 -7.90 7.84
C PRO A 243 42.39 -6.41 7.70
N CYS A 244 41.85 -5.85 8.78
CA CYS A 244 41.61 -4.41 8.95
C CYS A 244 42.88 -3.58 8.72
N GLY A 245 42.86 -2.77 7.66
CA GLY A 245 43.69 -1.58 7.55
C GLY A 245 42.99 -0.43 8.27
N ASN A 246 43.70 0.19 9.21
CA ASN A 246 43.26 1.39 9.92
C ASN A 246 43.02 2.53 8.92
N SER A 247 41.76 2.95 8.75
CA SER A 247 41.41 4.29 8.31
C SER A 247 40.41 4.88 9.29
N GLU A 248 40.79 6.02 9.87
CA GLU A 248 39.98 6.82 10.80
C GLU A 248 38.58 7.11 10.22
N PRO A 249 37.52 7.17 11.06
CA PRO A 249 36.17 7.40 10.58
C PRO A 249 36.00 8.87 10.22
N THR A 250 36.04 9.18 8.93
CA THR A 250 35.59 10.47 8.41
C THR A 250 34.06 10.54 8.49
N THR A 251 33.56 11.26 9.50
CA THR A 251 32.23 11.91 9.61
C THR A 251 31.04 11.11 9.05
N THR A 252 30.37 10.35 9.92
CA THR A 252 29.08 9.70 9.64
C THR A 252 27.97 10.74 9.50
N ASP A 253 27.38 10.89 8.30
CA ASP A 253 26.20 11.73 8.07
C ASP A 253 24.94 11.03 8.60
N PHE A 254 24.26 11.63 9.59
CA PHE A 254 23.02 11.09 10.18
C PHE A 254 21.74 11.60 9.51
N GLY A 255 21.82 12.39 8.43
CA GLY A 255 20.65 12.97 7.76
C GLY A 255 19.61 11.93 7.32
N GLY A 256 20.06 10.79 6.79
CA GLY A 256 19.19 9.66 6.44
C GLY A 256 18.45 9.08 7.65
N PHE A 257 19.14 8.90 8.77
CA PHE A 257 18.57 8.39 10.02
C PHE A 257 17.47 9.31 10.57
N PHE A 258 17.70 10.63 10.62
CA PHE A 258 16.70 11.58 11.10
C PHE A 258 15.47 11.64 10.20
N SER A 259 15.65 11.52 8.88
CA SER A 259 14.53 11.48 7.93
C SER A 259 13.64 10.24 8.13
N LEU A 260 14.25 9.08 8.44
CA LEU A 260 13.54 7.84 8.78
C LEU A 260 12.75 8.01 10.09
N VAL A 261 13.37 8.59 11.12
CA VAL A 261 12.71 8.85 12.41
C VAL A 261 11.49 9.77 12.23
N LEU A 262 11.62 10.85 11.47
CA LEU A 262 10.50 11.77 11.20
C LEU A 262 9.37 11.07 10.44
N ARG A 263 9.70 10.20 9.48
CA ARG A 263 8.70 9.43 8.72
C ARG A 263 7.99 8.42 9.60
N ALA A 264 8.73 7.68 10.44
CA ALA A 264 8.17 6.75 11.42
C ALA A 264 7.19 7.45 12.38
N VAL A 265 7.55 8.62 12.92
CA VAL A 265 6.65 9.39 13.79
C VAL A 265 5.41 9.89 13.04
N LYS A 266 5.54 10.32 11.78
CA LYS A 266 4.38 10.70 10.95
C LYS A 266 3.44 9.52 10.70
N LEU A 267 3.99 8.34 10.41
CA LEU A 267 3.22 7.10 10.25
C LEU A 267 2.52 6.69 11.56
N LYS A 268 3.22 6.79 12.70
CA LYS A 268 2.65 6.57 14.03
C LYS A 268 1.45 7.48 14.28
N ASN A 269 1.60 8.80 14.09
CA ASN A 269 0.53 9.76 14.31
C ASN A 269 -0.69 9.49 13.39
N LYS A 270 -0.44 9.07 12.15
CA LYS A 270 -1.49 8.67 11.21
C LYS A 270 -2.23 7.41 11.69
N TYR A 271 -1.50 6.40 12.17
CA TYR A 271 -2.07 5.20 12.77
C TYR A 271 -2.91 5.52 14.01
N ASP A 272 -2.39 6.32 14.95
CA ASP A 272 -3.08 6.68 16.20
C ASP A 272 -4.36 7.48 15.92
N THR A 273 -4.29 8.45 15.01
CA THR A 273 -5.48 9.24 14.62
C THR A 273 -6.55 8.36 13.95
N LYS A 274 -6.13 7.45 13.07
CA LYS A 274 -7.07 6.59 12.34
C LYS A 274 -7.67 5.51 13.25
N SER A 275 -6.87 4.89 14.11
CA SER A 275 -7.34 3.92 15.11
C SER A 275 -8.33 4.55 16.10
N LEU A 276 -8.08 5.78 16.56
CA LEU A 276 -9.02 6.54 17.40
C LEU A 276 -10.34 6.83 16.69
N ARG A 277 -10.30 7.28 15.43
CA ARG A 277 -11.51 7.51 14.63
C ARG A 277 -12.31 6.23 14.46
N LEU A 278 -11.65 5.14 14.09
CA LEU A 278 -12.28 3.83 13.92
C LEU A 278 -12.91 3.34 15.22
N LEU A 279 -12.21 3.47 16.35
CA LEU A 279 -12.73 3.13 17.67
C LEU A 279 -14.02 3.90 18.01
N ASN A 280 -14.02 5.22 17.78
CA ASN A 280 -15.17 6.07 18.04
C ASN A 280 -16.36 5.72 17.13
N MET A 281 -16.10 5.45 15.85
CA MET A 281 -17.13 4.97 14.92
C MET A 281 -17.72 3.64 15.39
N LEU A 282 -16.88 2.65 15.72
CA LEU A 282 -17.33 1.34 16.20
C LEU A 282 -18.17 1.47 17.47
N ASN A 283 -17.74 2.25 18.45
CA ASN A 283 -18.50 2.48 19.68
C ASN A 283 -19.85 3.17 19.41
N SER A 284 -19.88 4.16 18.50
CA SER A 284 -21.12 4.83 18.11
C SER A 284 -22.11 3.88 17.44
N HIS A 285 -21.63 3.04 16.52
CA HIS A 285 -22.47 2.04 15.85
C HIS A 285 -22.97 0.95 16.80
N ILE A 286 -22.11 0.48 17.72
CA ILE A 286 -22.52 -0.48 18.76
C ILE A 286 -23.63 0.11 19.63
N GLY A 287 -23.48 1.34 20.13
CA GLY A 287 -24.51 2.00 20.95
C GLY A 287 -25.82 2.22 20.20
N LYS A 288 -25.75 2.61 18.92
CA LYS A 288 -26.94 2.70 18.05
C LYS A 288 -27.63 1.35 17.91
N LEU A 289 -26.89 0.27 17.64
CA LEU A 289 -27.47 -1.08 17.53
C LEU A 289 -28.07 -1.56 18.86
N GLU A 290 -27.42 -1.30 19.99
CA GLU A 290 -27.92 -1.69 21.31
C GLU A 290 -29.25 -1.01 21.64
N SER A 291 -29.34 0.32 21.46
CA SER A 291 -30.59 1.05 21.68
C SER A 291 -31.71 0.57 20.74
N ARG A 292 -31.40 0.17 19.51
CA ARG A 292 -32.40 -0.37 18.56
C ARG A 292 -32.85 -1.77 18.94
N LEU A 293 -31.93 -2.62 19.38
CA LEU A 293 -32.24 -3.96 19.85
C LEU A 293 -33.16 -3.89 21.08
N GLU A 294 -32.84 -3.00 22.03
CA GLU A 294 -33.67 -2.74 23.20
C GLU A 294 -35.07 -2.23 22.81
N ASN A 295 -35.16 -1.26 21.90
CA ASN A 295 -36.44 -0.76 21.38
C ASN A 295 -37.28 -1.84 20.69
N LEU A 296 -36.67 -2.72 19.89
CA LEU A 296 -37.38 -3.79 19.19
C LEU A 296 -37.84 -4.91 20.13
N THR A 297 -37.09 -5.17 21.21
CA THR A 297 -37.48 -6.10 22.27
C THR A 297 -38.58 -5.52 23.16
N ALA A 298 -38.47 -4.25 23.57
CA ALA A 298 -39.44 -3.60 24.46
C ALA A 298 -40.80 -3.39 23.76
N LYS A 299 -40.83 -3.12 22.46
CA LYS A 299 -42.08 -3.00 21.67
C LYS A 299 -42.66 -4.35 21.21
N SER A 300 -42.16 -5.48 21.71
CA SER A 300 -42.80 -6.79 21.48
C SER A 300 -43.88 -7.12 22.52
N THR A 301 -43.96 -6.32 23.59
CA THR A 301 -44.91 -6.54 24.70
C THR A 301 -46.14 -5.62 24.66
N ASP A 302 -46.06 -4.48 23.97
CA ASP A 302 -47.17 -3.51 23.84
C ASP A 302 -47.51 -3.31 22.35
N SER A 303 -48.77 -3.53 22.00
CA SER A 303 -49.40 -3.36 20.67
C SER A 303 -48.64 -3.94 19.46
N ASN A 304 -49.03 -5.15 19.04
CA ASN A 304 -48.50 -5.76 17.82
C ASN A 304 -48.86 -4.91 16.59
N LEU A 305 -47.86 -4.30 15.95
CA LEU A 305 -47.98 -3.68 14.62
C LEU A 305 -48.78 -4.57 13.65
N GLU A 306 -48.60 -5.89 13.77
CA GLU A 306 -49.35 -6.93 13.04
C GLU A 306 -50.86 -6.86 13.25
N SER A 307 -51.35 -6.65 14.47
CA SER A 307 -52.79 -6.53 14.75
C SER A 307 -53.37 -5.21 14.24
N LEU A 308 -52.61 -4.12 14.32
CA LEU A 308 -53.02 -2.81 13.79
C LEU A 308 -53.15 -2.86 12.26
N ILE A 309 -52.21 -3.52 11.59
CA ILE A 309 -52.24 -3.73 10.15
C ILE A 309 -53.41 -4.64 9.74
N ASN A 310 -53.63 -5.75 10.45
CA ASN A 310 -54.74 -6.65 10.16
C ASN A 310 -56.10 -5.97 10.31
N ALA A 311 -56.26 -5.11 11.33
CA ALA A 311 -57.47 -4.32 11.53
C ALA A 311 -57.68 -3.29 10.40
N PHE A 312 -56.62 -2.60 9.98
CA PHE A 312 -56.68 -1.61 8.89
C PHE A 312 -56.95 -2.25 7.52
N CYS A 313 -56.32 -3.41 7.24
CA CYS A 313 -56.42 -4.15 5.98
C CYS A 313 -57.49 -5.26 5.99
N ALA A 314 -58.47 -5.23 6.90
CA ALA A 314 -59.59 -6.16 6.89
C ALA A 314 -60.46 -5.98 5.63
N GLU A 315 -61.04 -7.07 5.12
CA GLU A 315 -61.91 -7.03 3.93
C GLU A 315 -63.06 -6.03 4.11
N ILE A 316 -63.43 -5.35 3.01
CA ILE A 316 -64.52 -4.38 2.96
C ILE A 316 -65.76 -5.11 2.44
N ASP A 317 -66.83 -5.12 3.23
CA ASP A 317 -68.08 -5.77 2.85
C ASP A 317 -68.92 -4.82 1.98
N GLY A 318 -69.36 -5.29 0.82
CA GLY A 318 -70.05 -4.48 -0.18
C GLY A 318 -71.51 -4.16 0.15
N ALA A 319 -72.03 -4.67 1.27
CA ALA A 319 -73.43 -4.53 1.68
C ALA A 319 -73.68 -3.37 2.66
N ASP A 320 -72.65 -2.83 3.32
CA ASP A 320 -72.74 -1.81 4.37
C ASP A 320 -72.32 -0.41 3.88
N ASP A 321 -72.64 0.63 4.66
CA ASP A 321 -72.27 2.02 4.37
C ASP A 321 -70.74 2.21 4.34
N LEU A 322 -70.22 2.47 3.15
CA LEU A 322 -68.79 2.62 2.86
C LEU A 322 -68.12 3.72 3.70
N GLU A 323 -68.82 4.81 3.99
CA GLU A 323 -68.27 5.93 4.78
C GLU A 323 -68.03 5.54 6.25
N VAL A 324 -68.95 4.77 6.86
CA VAL A 324 -68.81 4.26 8.24
C VAL A 324 -67.62 3.30 8.31
N GLN A 325 -67.55 2.36 7.38
CA GLN A 325 -66.47 1.39 7.28
C GLN A 325 -65.09 2.01 7.04
N LEU A 326 -65.00 3.13 6.32
CA LEU A 326 -63.75 3.87 6.13
C LEU A 326 -63.37 4.69 7.37
N SER A 327 -64.36 5.26 8.07
CA SER A 327 -64.13 6.04 9.30
C SER A 327 -63.69 5.19 10.50
N GLU A 328 -64.16 3.94 10.59
CA GLU A 328 -63.71 2.97 11.59
C GLU A 328 -62.26 2.51 11.35
N ARG A 329 -61.85 2.46 10.07
CA ARG A 329 -60.49 2.11 9.62
C ARG A 329 -59.59 3.35 9.53
N ASN A 330 -59.65 4.23 10.52
CA ASN A 330 -58.82 5.43 10.54
C ASN A 330 -57.33 5.09 10.77
N ASN A 331 -56.46 5.81 10.06
CA ASN A 331 -55.01 5.74 10.22
C ASN A 331 -54.60 6.32 11.59
N SER A 332 -54.62 5.47 12.62
CA SER A 332 -54.25 5.89 13.98
C SER A 332 -52.82 6.43 14.02
N ASP A 333 -52.58 7.50 14.78
CA ASP A 333 -51.24 8.06 14.98
C ASP A 333 -50.25 7.00 15.51
N GLU A 334 -50.76 6.01 16.23
CA GLU A 334 -50.02 4.86 16.71
C GLU A 334 -49.51 3.97 15.55
N LEU A 335 -50.36 3.60 14.58
CA LEU A 335 -49.95 2.85 13.38
C LEU A 335 -48.90 3.62 12.58
N VAL A 336 -49.12 4.92 12.34
CA VAL A 336 -48.18 5.77 11.60
C VAL A 336 -46.82 5.80 12.29
N SER A 337 -46.79 5.95 13.62
CA SER A 337 -45.53 5.99 14.36
C SER A 337 -44.77 4.66 14.30
N HIS A 338 -45.47 3.53 14.38
CA HIS A 338 -44.85 2.20 14.34
C HIS A 338 -44.33 1.88 12.95
N VAL A 339 -45.09 2.19 11.90
CA VAL A 339 -44.66 2.01 10.50
C VAL A 339 -43.43 2.85 10.22
N LYS A 340 -43.43 4.14 10.53
CA LYS A 340 -42.26 5.02 10.33
C LYS A 340 -41.03 4.56 11.11
N THR A 341 -41.21 4.10 12.35
CA THR A 341 -40.09 3.58 13.16
C THR A 341 -39.49 2.32 12.54
N PHE A 342 -40.35 1.43 12.02
CA PHE A 342 -39.90 0.20 11.38
C PHE A 342 -39.24 0.47 10.03
N GLU A 343 -39.79 1.35 9.18
CA GLU A 343 -39.14 1.81 7.94
C GLU A 343 -37.77 2.43 8.21
N ALA A 344 -37.64 3.28 9.23
CA ALA A 344 -36.36 3.85 9.63
C ALA A 344 -35.34 2.76 10.03
N THR A 345 -35.80 1.73 10.75
CA THR A 345 -34.97 0.58 11.14
C THR A 345 -34.50 -0.23 9.92
N LEU A 346 -35.38 -0.47 8.95
CA LEU A 346 -35.04 -1.13 7.68
C LEU A 346 -34.02 -0.30 6.87
N ASN A 347 -34.20 1.02 6.80
CA ASN A 347 -33.31 1.94 6.09
C ASN A 347 -31.90 1.97 6.69
N GLU A 348 -31.81 2.15 8.01
CA GLU A 348 -30.52 2.12 8.73
C GLU A 348 -29.80 0.78 8.52
N ARG A 349 -30.54 -0.33 8.49
CA ARG A 349 -29.97 -1.66 8.24
C ARG A 349 -29.43 -1.83 6.83
N LEU A 350 -30.18 -1.37 5.82
CA LEU A 350 -29.76 -1.37 4.43
C LEU A 350 -28.52 -0.49 4.24
N GLN A 351 -28.49 0.69 4.85
CA GLN A 351 -27.33 1.58 4.85
C GLN A 351 -26.11 0.91 5.49
N PHE A 352 -26.29 0.22 6.62
CA PHE A 352 -25.20 -0.51 7.26
C PHE A 352 -24.64 -1.61 6.35
N LYS A 353 -25.49 -2.37 5.66
CA LYS A 353 -25.07 -3.43 4.74
C LYS A 353 -24.34 -2.87 3.51
N LEU A 354 -24.83 -1.77 2.93
CA LEU A 354 -24.34 -1.25 1.65
C LEU A 354 -23.14 -0.31 1.78
N GLU A 355 -23.04 0.46 2.87
CA GLU A 355 -22.03 1.52 3.02
C GLU A 355 -21.07 1.23 4.17
N VAL A 356 -21.60 0.99 5.38
CA VAL A 356 -20.78 0.94 6.60
C VAL A 356 -19.96 -0.34 6.68
N LYS A 357 -20.58 -1.51 6.49
CA LYS A 357 -19.90 -2.81 6.55
C LYS A 357 -18.79 -2.93 5.50
N PRO A 358 -19.01 -2.57 4.22
CA PRO A 358 -17.96 -2.65 3.20
C PRO A 358 -16.80 -1.69 3.47
N ALA A 359 -17.09 -0.45 3.92
CA ALA A 359 -16.05 0.52 4.28
C ALA A 359 -15.16 0.03 5.43
N LEU A 360 -15.76 -0.54 6.48
CA LEU A 360 -15.02 -1.10 7.62
C LEU A 360 -14.15 -2.31 7.22
N MET A 361 -14.70 -3.21 6.39
CA MET A 361 -14.05 -4.48 6.04
C MET A 361 -12.97 -4.32 4.97
N TYR A 362 -13.19 -3.48 3.96
CA TYR A 362 -12.37 -3.43 2.76
C TYR A 362 -11.50 -2.16 2.65
N SER A 363 -11.79 -1.11 3.41
CA SER A 363 -10.98 0.11 3.45
C SER A 363 -10.29 0.29 4.81
N ASP A 364 -11.05 0.54 5.87
CA ASP A 364 -10.48 1.04 7.13
C ASP A 364 -9.53 0.06 7.82
N ILE A 365 -9.90 -1.23 7.88
CA ILE A 365 -9.07 -2.27 8.52
C ILE A 365 -7.82 -2.59 7.69
N PRO A 366 -7.90 -2.87 6.38
CA PRO A 366 -6.72 -3.09 5.55
C PRO A 366 -5.75 -1.90 5.56
N GLU A 367 -6.26 -0.68 5.49
CA GLU A 367 -5.41 0.52 5.56
C GLU A 367 -4.70 0.64 6.91
N LEU A 368 -5.36 0.29 8.01
CA LEU A 368 -4.76 0.32 9.35
C LEU A 368 -3.72 -0.79 9.53
N GLN A 369 -3.95 -1.97 8.94
CA GLN A 369 -2.96 -3.05 8.85
C GLN A 369 -1.73 -2.64 8.04
N ASN A 370 -1.93 -1.98 6.89
CA ASN A 370 -0.84 -1.51 6.05
C ASN A 370 -0.03 -0.42 6.74
N LEU A 371 -0.68 0.53 7.42
CA LEU A 371 0.03 1.53 8.24
C LEU A 371 0.88 0.88 9.34
N SER A 372 0.37 -0.16 10.01
CA SER A 372 1.16 -0.92 11.00
C SER A 372 2.38 -1.58 10.37
N LYS A 373 2.21 -2.25 9.22
CA LYS A 373 3.31 -2.92 8.50
C LYS A 373 4.35 -1.92 7.99
N SER A 374 3.92 -0.79 7.43
CA SER A 374 4.82 0.27 6.97
C SER A 374 5.60 0.89 8.12
N LEU A 375 4.95 1.08 9.28
CA LEU A 375 5.61 1.57 10.48
C LEU A 375 6.66 0.56 11.00
N ASP A 376 6.32 -0.74 11.02
CA ASP A 376 7.26 -1.79 11.41
C ASP A 376 8.44 -1.91 10.44
N SER A 377 8.23 -1.71 9.13
CA SER A 377 9.30 -1.65 8.13
C SER A 377 10.25 -0.49 8.39
N GLU A 378 9.71 0.73 8.55
CA GLU A 378 10.51 1.94 8.77
C GLU A 378 11.27 1.90 10.10
N LEU A 379 10.71 1.26 11.14
CA LEU A 379 11.40 1.03 12.41
C LEU A 379 12.54 0.01 12.26
N LYS A 380 12.35 -1.05 11.46
CA LYS A 380 13.43 -2.01 11.17
C LYS A 380 14.55 -1.39 10.35
N ASP A 381 14.20 -0.59 9.34
CA ASP A 381 15.16 0.14 8.50
C ASP A 381 15.96 1.18 9.31
N GLY A 382 15.36 1.77 10.36
CA GLY A 382 16.03 2.64 11.32
C GLY A 382 16.93 1.92 12.35
N GLY A 383 16.94 0.58 12.37
CA GLY A 383 17.72 -0.23 13.30
C GLY A 383 17.14 -0.32 14.72
N PHE A 384 15.84 -0.05 14.90
CA PHE A 384 15.17 -0.19 16.19
C PHE A 384 14.89 -1.67 16.49
N ARG A 385 15.15 -2.11 17.73
CA ARG A 385 14.95 -3.51 18.14
C ARG A 385 13.49 -3.88 18.45
N CYS A 386 12.62 -2.90 18.62
CA CYS A 386 11.24 -3.08 19.05
C CYS A 386 10.25 -2.65 17.96
N SER A 387 9.27 -3.52 17.65
CA SER A 387 8.10 -3.16 16.84
C SER A 387 7.20 -2.14 17.57
N TYR A 388 6.41 -1.38 16.79
CA TYR A 388 5.49 -0.41 17.38
C TYR A 388 4.35 -1.12 18.13
N GLU A 389 4.21 -0.85 19.42
CA GLU A 389 3.07 -1.32 20.21
C GLU A 389 2.16 -0.13 20.58
N PRO A 390 0.98 0.01 19.96
CA PRO A 390 0.02 1.04 20.34
C PRO A 390 -0.59 0.77 21.73
N LEU A 391 -1.24 1.78 22.31
CA LEU A 391 -2.08 1.62 23.50
C LEU A 391 -3.04 0.44 23.32
N LYS A 392 -3.19 -0.42 24.34
CA LYS A 392 -3.99 -1.66 24.28
C LYS A 392 -5.40 -1.46 23.68
N VAL A 393 -6.00 -0.30 23.89
CA VAL A 393 -7.34 0.05 23.38
C VAL A 393 -7.33 0.30 21.86
N LEU A 394 -6.23 0.85 21.32
CA LEU A 394 -6.00 1.21 19.92
C LEU A 394 -5.27 0.12 19.12
N ALA A 395 -4.88 -0.97 19.79
CA ALA A 395 -4.31 -2.12 19.13
C ALA A 395 -5.28 -2.70 18.10
N LEU A 396 -4.75 -3.14 16.97
CA LEU A 396 -5.52 -3.77 15.89
C LEU A 396 -6.37 -4.92 16.43
N GLU A 397 -5.84 -5.74 17.35
CA GLU A 397 -6.59 -6.84 17.97
C GLU A 397 -7.81 -6.38 18.78
N SER A 398 -7.67 -5.28 19.54
CA SER A 398 -8.78 -4.68 20.30
C SER A 398 -9.86 -4.17 19.34
N LEU A 399 -9.46 -3.48 18.27
CA LEU A 399 -10.39 -3.00 17.23
C LEU A 399 -11.10 -4.16 16.51
N LEU A 400 -10.37 -5.22 16.17
CA LEU A 400 -10.94 -6.42 15.55
C LEU A 400 -11.93 -7.13 16.50
N SER A 401 -11.64 -7.19 17.80
CA SER A 401 -12.57 -7.74 18.79
C SER A 401 -13.86 -6.91 18.90
N LYS A 402 -13.76 -5.57 18.87
CA LYS A 402 -14.93 -4.68 18.81
C LYS A 402 -15.71 -4.82 17.51
N LEU A 403 -15.03 -5.00 16.38
CA LEU A 403 -15.70 -5.26 15.10
C LEU A 403 -16.47 -6.59 15.16
N ARG A 404 -15.87 -7.67 15.69
CA ARG A 404 -16.57 -8.95 15.87
C ARG A 404 -17.81 -8.80 16.75
N LEU A 405 -17.73 -8.01 17.82
CA LEU A 405 -18.88 -7.70 18.67
C LEU A 405 -19.98 -6.94 17.90
N LEU A 406 -19.59 -5.94 17.09
CA LEU A 406 -20.51 -5.20 16.22
C LEU A 406 -21.23 -6.14 15.25
N LEU A 407 -20.49 -6.99 14.55
CA LEU A 407 -21.04 -7.96 13.59
C LEU A 407 -21.99 -8.96 14.27
N LYS A 408 -21.63 -9.46 15.46
CA LYS A 408 -22.49 -10.36 16.24
C LYS A 408 -23.81 -9.69 16.64
N LYS A 409 -23.77 -8.41 17.04
CA LYS A 409 -24.98 -7.63 17.37
C LYS A 409 -25.82 -7.33 16.13
N GLU A 410 -25.17 -7.09 15.00
CA GLU A 410 -25.83 -6.87 13.72
C GLU A 410 -26.55 -8.13 13.21
N GLU A 411 -25.94 -9.30 13.39
CA GLU A 411 -26.55 -10.60 13.08
C GLU A 411 -27.81 -10.83 13.92
N ALA A 412 -27.73 -10.62 15.24
CA ALA A 412 -28.89 -10.73 16.14
C ALA A 412 -30.02 -9.76 15.77
N LEU A 413 -29.68 -8.52 15.38
CA LEU A 413 -30.67 -7.55 14.89
C LEU A 413 -31.31 -8.02 13.57
N CYS A 414 -30.51 -8.63 12.68
CA CYS A 414 -30.98 -9.17 11.41
C CYS A 414 -32.03 -10.26 11.64
N ASP A 415 -31.74 -11.24 12.49
CA ASP A 415 -32.66 -12.33 12.81
C ASP A 415 -34.00 -11.81 13.36
N MET A 416 -33.94 -10.77 14.20
CA MET A 416 -35.14 -10.12 14.74
C MET A 416 -35.95 -9.38 13.67
N ILE A 417 -35.28 -8.66 12.77
CA ILE A 417 -35.94 -7.95 11.68
C ILE A 417 -36.55 -8.96 10.70
N ASP A 418 -35.81 -9.99 10.30
CA ASP A 418 -36.29 -11.05 9.41
C ASP A 418 -37.51 -11.74 10.01
N ALA A 419 -37.49 -12.08 11.30
CA ALA A 419 -38.65 -12.63 12.00
C ALA A 419 -39.86 -11.67 11.96
N LYS A 420 -39.66 -10.36 12.19
CA LYS A 420 -40.75 -9.37 12.10
C LYS A 420 -41.26 -9.20 10.67
N VAL A 421 -40.37 -9.17 9.67
CA VAL A 421 -40.74 -9.06 8.25
C VAL A 421 -41.56 -10.27 7.82
N THR A 422 -41.18 -11.49 8.21
CA THR A 422 -41.95 -12.71 7.92
C THR A 422 -43.34 -12.67 8.56
N LYS A 423 -43.45 -12.22 9.81
CA LYS A 423 -44.75 -12.06 10.47
C LYS A 423 -45.62 -11.00 9.79
N LEU A 424 -45.05 -9.87 9.40
CA LEU A 424 -45.77 -8.81 8.69
C LEU A 424 -46.25 -9.27 7.30
N PHE A 425 -45.48 -10.07 6.57
CA PHE A 425 -45.96 -10.65 5.31
C PHE A 425 -47.07 -11.69 5.49
N ALA A 426 -47.23 -12.27 6.69
CA ALA A 426 -48.34 -13.15 7.02
C ALA A 426 -49.63 -12.39 7.41
N THR A 427 -49.57 -11.05 7.53
CA THR A 427 -50.74 -10.20 7.76
C THR A 427 -51.46 -9.83 6.46
N ASN A 428 -52.63 -9.20 6.57
CA ASN A 428 -53.42 -8.72 5.45
C ASN A 428 -52.75 -7.61 4.59
N ILE A 429 -51.49 -7.24 4.85
CA ILE A 429 -50.70 -6.35 3.98
C ILE A 429 -50.65 -6.85 2.52
N THR A 430 -50.72 -8.16 2.29
CA THR A 430 -50.79 -8.71 0.92
C THR A 430 -52.06 -8.31 0.19
N ASN A 431 -53.15 -8.06 0.91
CA ASN A 431 -54.46 -7.73 0.36
C ASN A 431 -54.57 -6.25 -0.06
N ILE A 432 -53.54 -5.43 0.20
CA ILE A 432 -53.50 -4.00 -0.18
C ILE A 432 -53.80 -3.82 -1.68
N ASP A 433 -53.28 -4.68 -2.55
CA ASP A 433 -53.50 -4.56 -4.00
C ASP A 433 -54.98 -4.78 -4.37
N GLN A 434 -55.66 -5.69 -3.66
CA GLN A 434 -57.09 -5.96 -3.81
C GLN A 434 -57.92 -4.80 -3.26
N LEU A 435 -57.55 -4.24 -2.10
CA LEU A 435 -58.21 -3.08 -1.50
C LEU A 435 -58.09 -1.83 -2.38
N ILE A 436 -56.92 -1.59 -2.97
CA ILE A 436 -56.71 -0.50 -3.94
C ILE A 436 -57.63 -0.68 -5.16
N SER A 437 -57.73 -1.91 -5.69
CA SER A 437 -58.61 -2.21 -6.83
C SER A 437 -60.08 -1.99 -6.50
N PHE A 438 -60.51 -2.38 -5.29
CA PHE A 438 -61.86 -2.17 -4.79
C PHE A 438 -62.18 -0.68 -4.65
N MET A 439 -61.30 0.09 -3.99
CA MET A 439 -61.46 1.53 -3.82
C MET A 439 -61.54 2.26 -5.17
N ALA A 440 -60.74 1.87 -6.16
CA ALA A 440 -60.79 2.43 -7.51
C ALA A 440 -62.14 2.19 -8.21
N THR A 441 -62.83 1.09 -7.90
CA THR A 441 -64.14 0.76 -8.48
C THR A 441 -65.35 1.33 -7.72
N SER A 442 -65.20 1.55 -6.41
CA SER A 442 -66.28 1.94 -5.49
C SER A 442 -66.35 3.44 -5.24
N LEU A 443 -65.21 4.16 -5.20
CA LEU A 443 -65.16 5.62 -5.00
C LEU A 443 -65.91 6.45 -6.07
N PRO A 444 -65.87 6.11 -7.38
CA PRO A 444 -66.61 6.87 -8.40
C PRO A 444 -68.13 6.82 -8.24
N LYS A 445 -68.64 5.90 -7.41
CA LYS A 445 -70.07 5.65 -7.18
C LYS A 445 -70.58 6.21 -5.84
N ALA A 446 -69.71 6.80 -5.03
CA ALA A 446 -70.00 7.25 -3.67
C ALA A 446 -70.41 8.74 -3.60
N ASP A 447 -71.14 9.10 -2.53
CA ASP A 447 -71.62 10.47 -2.27
C ASP A 447 -70.49 11.48 -1.95
N LYS A 448 -70.78 12.78 -2.12
CA LYS A 448 -69.80 13.88 -1.91
C LYS A 448 -69.21 13.95 -0.49
N ASN A 449 -69.89 13.41 0.52
CA ASN A 449 -69.45 13.43 1.92
C ASN A 449 -68.40 12.36 2.26
N ALA A 450 -68.34 11.26 1.49
CA ALA A 450 -67.34 10.20 1.66
C ALA A 450 -65.90 10.63 1.33
N SER A 451 -65.70 11.86 0.83
CA SER A 451 -64.42 12.37 0.33
C SER A 451 -63.34 12.48 1.41
N GLU A 452 -63.65 12.95 2.63
CA GLU A 452 -62.63 13.19 3.65
C GLU A 452 -62.15 11.88 4.33
N ALA A 453 -63.08 10.96 4.63
CA ALA A 453 -62.74 9.63 5.16
C ALA A 453 -61.96 8.80 4.12
N ALA A 454 -62.35 8.87 2.85
CA ALA A 454 -61.61 8.24 1.76
C ALA A 454 -60.20 8.81 1.58
N GLN A 455 -60.01 10.13 1.74
CA GLN A 455 -58.68 10.75 1.69
C GLN A 455 -57.76 10.27 2.82
N LYS A 456 -58.28 10.15 4.04
CA LYS A 456 -57.49 9.63 5.18
C LYS A 456 -57.15 8.15 5.02
N TYR A 457 -58.08 7.35 4.50
CA TYR A 457 -57.87 5.93 4.25
C TYR A 457 -56.87 5.68 3.11
N THR A 458 -56.97 6.43 2.00
CA THR A 458 -56.01 6.34 0.88
C THR A 458 -54.59 6.74 1.30
N ALA A 459 -54.42 7.77 2.13
CA ALA A 459 -53.12 8.11 2.70
C ALA A 459 -52.53 6.99 3.60
N GLY A 460 -53.39 6.26 4.33
CA GLY A 460 -52.99 5.08 5.09
C GLY A 460 -52.59 3.90 4.21
N LEU A 461 -53.31 3.67 3.11
CA LEU A 461 -52.95 2.66 2.10
C LEU A 461 -51.61 2.96 1.42
N ASP A 462 -51.35 4.22 1.04
CA ASP A 462 -50.08 4.64 0.45
C ASP A 462 -48.89 4.38 1.40
N MET A 463 -49.08 4.69 2.69
CA MET A 463 -48.07 4.42 3.72
C MET A 463 -47.78 2.91 3.85
N LEU A 464 -48.80 2.06 3.87
CA LEU A 464 -48.61 0.60 3.97
C LEU A 464 -48.05 0.00 2.68
N LEU A 465 -48.38 0.57 1.52
CA LEU A 465 -47.79 0.19 0.23
C LEU A 465 -46.29 0.53 0.18
N SER A 466 -45.91 1.72 0.66
CA SER A 466 -44.50 2.11 0.85
C SER A 466 -43.76 1.09 1.72
N LEU A 467 -44.35 0.75 2.87
CA LEU A 467 -43.80 -0.24 3.80
C LEU A 467 -43.60 -1.61 3.12
N LYS A 468 -44.62 -2.12 2.42
CA LYS A 468 -44.59 -3.40 1.70
C LYS A 468 -43.46 -3.41 0.66
N ASN A 469 -43.35 -2.36 -0.15
CA ASN A 469 -42.30 -2.23 -1.16
C ASN A 469 -40.91 -2.21 -0.52
N ARG A 470 -40.76 -1.51 0.60
CA ARG A 470 -39.47 -1.43 1.30
C ARG A 470 -39.07 -2.75 1.94
N MET A 471 -40.02 -3.51 2.48
CA MET A 471 -39.78 -4.86 2.99
C MET A 471 -39.36 -5.84 1.90
N LEU A 472 -39.95 -5.75 0.70
CA LEU A 472 -39.56 -6.56 -0.45
C LEU A 472 -38.14 -6.23 -0.91
N GLU A 473 -37.80 -4.94 -1.01
CA GLU A 473 -36.46 -4.48 -1.33
C GLU A 473 -35.43 -4.99 -0.30
N TYR A 474 -35.77 -4.92 0.99
CA TYR A 474 -34.96 -5.47 2.06
C TYR A 474 -34.68 -6.98 1.86
N GLN A 475 -35.71 -7.80 1.65
CA GLN A 475 -35.53 -9.24 1.43
C GLN A 475 -34.69 -9.56 0.19
N LEU A 476 -34.87 -8.82 -0.90
CA LEU A 476 -34.07 -8.99 -2.12
C LEU A 476 -32.59 -8.68 -1.86
N MET A 477 -32.31 -7.57 -1.18
CA MET A 477 -30.95 -7.15 -0.85
C MET A 477 -30.30 -8.07 0.18
N MET A 478 -31.05 -8.62 1.14
CA MET A 478 -30.51 -9.54 2.15
C MET A 478 -30.10 -10.90 1.57
N LYS A 479 -30.78 -11.39 0.52
CA LYS A 479 -30.42 -12.62 -0.20
C LYS A 479 -29.10 -12.54 -0.97
N GLN A 480 -28.64 -11.34 -1.32
CA GLN A 480 -27.37 -11.15 -2.01
C GLN A 480 -26.20 -11.24 -1.02
N SER A 481 -25.25 -12.14 -1.27
CA SER A 481 -24.04 -12.33 -0.44
C SER A 481 -23.01 -11.22 -0.65
N HIS A 482 -22.92 -10.70 -1.88
CA HIS A 482 -22.04 -9.62 -2.28
C HIS A 482 -22.83 -8.57 -3.04
N THR A 483 -22.52 -7.31 -2.80
CA THR A 483 -23.17 -6.13 -3.37
C THR A 483 -22.22 -5.39 -4.28
N THR A 484 -22.74 -4.63 -5.24
CA THR A 484 -21.90 -3.82 -6.14
C THR A 484 -21.12 -2.74 -5.40
N SER A 485 -21.57 -2.33 -4.21
CA SER A 485 -20.79 -1.47 -3.31
C SER A 485 -19.56 -2.17 -2.74
N ASP A 486 -19.61 -3.47 -2.43
CA ASP A 486 -18.43 -4.25 -2.04
C ASP A 486 -17.35 -4.16 -3.13
N LEU A 487 -17.75 -4.34 -4.39
CA LEU A 487 -16.83 -4.23 -5.53
C LEU A 487 -16.32 -2.82 -5.76
N LYS A 488 -17.14 -1.79 -5.55
CA LYS A 488 -16.70 -0.38 -5.67
C LYS A 488 -15.66 -0.03 -4.60
N VAL A 489 -15.91 -0.44 -3.36
CA VAL A 489 -14.97 -0.19 -2.26
C VAL A 489 -13.69 -0.98 -2.52
N LEU A 490 -13.79 -2.28 -2.86
CA LEU A 490 -12.63 -3.08 -3.23
C LEU A 490 -11.84 -2.44 -4.38
N ALA A 491 -12.49 -2.04 -5.48
CA ALA A 491 -11.85 -1.38 -6.60
C ALA A 491 -11.15 -0.06 -6.19
N SER A 492 -11.75 0.72 -5.31
CA SER A 492 -11.12 1.94 -4.78
C SER A 492 -9.96 1.66 -3.82
N SER A 493 -9.98 0.50 -3.15
CA SER A 493 -8.96 0.07 -2.20
C SER A 493 -7.81 -0.71 -2.84
N ILE A 494 -7.94 -1.17 -4.10
CA ILE A 494 -6.89 -1.91 -4.84
C ILE A 494 -5.57 -1.12 -4.91
N GLY A 495 -5.64 0.22 -4.93
CA GLY A 495 -4.44 1.08 -4.92
C GLY A 495 -3.69 1.17 -3.58
N PHE A 496 -4.22 0.61 -2.49
CA PHE A 496 -3.63 0.69 -1.14
C PHE A 496 -2.98 -0.60 -0.66
N TYR A 497 -3.13 -1.71 -1.40
CA TYR A 497 -2.48 -2.99 -1.08
C TYR A 497 -1.03 -3.01 -1.56
N ASP A 498 -0.22 -2.12 -1.00
CA ASP A 498 1.22 -2.25 -1.11
C ASP A 498 1.68 -3.47 -0.30
N LEU A 499 2.25 -4.45 -1.00
CA LEU A 499 3.02 -5.53 -0.39
C LEU A 499 4.16 -4.90 0.45
N PRO A 500 4.39 -5.38 1.69
CA PRO A 500 5.51 -4.92 2.47
C PRO A 500 6.81 -5.31 1.76
N CYS A 501 7.69 -4.33 1.52
CA CYS A 501 9.06 -4.62 1.15
C CYS A 501 9.71 -5.40 2.30
N THR A 502 10.45 -6.46 1.97
CA THR A 502 11.31 -7.18 2.92
C THR A 502 12.28 -6.19 3.56
N PRO A 503 12.30 -6.05 4.89
CA PRO A 503 13.22 -5.15 5.57
C PRO A 503 14.65 -5.68 5.38
N ASN A 504 15.55 -4.83 4.87
CA ASN A 504 16.97 -5.15 4.91
C ASN A 504 17.40 -5.02 6.38
N THR A 505 17.97 -6.05 6.99
CA THR A 505 18.66 -5.93 8.29
C THR A 505 20.01 -5.27 8.06
N PRO A 506 20.27 -4.03 8.52
CA PRO A 506 21.63 -3.50 8.54
C PRO A 506 22.40 -4.13 9.71
N GLU A 507 23.58 -4.67 9.42
CA GLU A 507 24.44 -5.41 10.36
C GLU A 507 25.11 -4.53 11.43
N GLU A 508 24.95 -3.21 11.38
CA GLU A 508 25.21 -2.32 12.51
C GLU A 508 24.13 -1.23 12.56
N SER A 509 23.32 -1.18 13.63
CA SER A 509 22.20 -0.24 13.69
C SER A 509 22.72 1.20 13.78
N LEU A 510 22.33 2.04 12.81
CA LEU A 510 22.53 3.50 12.83
C LEU A 510 22.06 4.12 14.16
N PHE A 511 21.06 3.51 14.79
CA PHE A 511 20.60 3.82 16.14
C PHE A 511 21.67 3.65 17.23
N ILE A 512 22.44 2.54 17.25
CA ILE A 512 23.55 2.34 18.20
C ILE A 512 24.67 3.36 17.96
N SER A 513 24.95 3.72 16.71
CA SER A 513 25.91 4.77 16.38
C SER A 513 25.44 6.14 16.86
N PHE A 514 24.15 6.45 16.73
CA PHE A 514 23.55 7.65 17.28
C PHE A 514 23.58 7.66 18.83
N GLN A 515 23.29 6.53 19.47
CA GLN A 515 23.36 6.37 20.93
C GLN A 515 24.77 6.67 21.46
N LYS A 516 25.81 6.11 20.83
CA LYS A 516 27.21 6.39 21.18
C LYS A 516 27.57 7.87 21.04
N GLU A 517 26.96 8.58 20.08
CA GLU A 517 27.22 10.00 19.86
C GLU A 517 26.46 10.90 20.85
N VAL A 518 25.27 10.48 21.29
CA VAL A 518 24.55 11.12 22.41
C VAL A 518 25.30 10.89 23.73
N GLU A 519 25.89 9.70 23.93
CA GLU A 519 26.66 9.37 25.14
C GLU A 519 27.92 10.22 25.30
N LYS A 520 28.51 10.70 24.20
CA LYS A 520 29.66 11.63 24.21
C LYS A 520 29.31 13.04 24.71
N GLN A 521 28.03 13.41 24.79
CA GLN A 521 27.61 14.70 25.33
C GLN A 521 27.64 14.70 26.86
N VAL A 522 28.29 15.71 27.46
CA VAL A 522 28.50 15.82 28.91
C VAL A 522 27.19 16.03 29.69
N ASN A 523 26.21 16.74 29.11
CA ASN A 523 24.94 17.09 29.76
C ASN A 523 23.74 16.57 28.96
N GLN A 524 23.42 15.28 29.02
CA GLN A 524 22.40 14.64 28.16
C GLN A 524 20.95 15.06 28.48
N SER A 525 20.67 15.52 29.70
CA SER A 525 19.30 15.80 30.19
C SER A 525 18.99 17.28 30.43
N ASN A 526 20.00 18.16 30.32
CA ASN A 526 19.91 19.58 30.70
C ASN A 526 20.42 20.51 29.58
N LEU A 527 19.93 20.32 28.35
CA LEU A 527 20.42 21.09 27.19
C LEU A 527 19.53 22.31 26.90
N THR A 528 20.17 23.44 26.57
CA THR A 528 19.47 24.61 26.03
C THR A 528 19.22 24.43 24.53
N PHE A 529 18.30 25.24 23.97
CA PHE A 529 18.04 25.24 22.53
C PHE A 529 19.29 25.50 21.68
N SER A 530 20.22 26.33 22.16
CA SER A 530 21.49 26.62 21.49
C SER A 530 22.43 25.40 21.46
N ASP A 531 22.47 24.63 22.55
CA ASP A 531 23.30 23.43 22.66
C ASP A 531 22.82 22.32 21.74
N ILE A 532 21.50 22.13 21.65
CA ILE A 532 20.89 21.17 20.70
C ILE A 532 21.13 21.59 19.27
N LYS A 533 20.99 22.89 18.96
CA LYS A 533 21.22 23.39 17.61
C LYS A 533 22.65 23.10 17.17
N LYS A 534 23.64 23.35 18.05
CA LYS A 534 25.04 23.01 17.79
C LYS A 534 25.26 21.50 17.66
N PHE A 535 24.66 20.71 18.54
CA PHE A 535 24.74 19.24 18.48
C PHE A 535 24.21 18.69 17.16
N LEU A 536 23.00 19.10 16.75
CA LEU A 536 22.36 18.62 15.52
C LEU A 536 23.08 19.10 14.26
N VAL A 537 23.62 20.33 14.25
CA VAL A 537 24.44 20.84 13.12
C VAL A 537 25.77 20.09 13.01
N ASN A 538 26.38 19.70 14.14
CA ASN A 538 27.60 18.89 14.13
C ASN A 538 27.37 17.45 13.63
N LEU A 539 26.18 16.88 13.85
CA LEU A 539 25.79 15.57 13.32
C LEU A 539 25.33 15.60 11.86
N MET A 540 25.06 16.79 11.32
CA MET A 540 24.47 16.99 9.99
C MET A 540 25.11 18.22 9.31
N PRO A 541 26.30 18.08 8.71
CA PRO A 541 26.94 19.17 7.97
C PRO A 541 26.25 19.50 6.63
N SER A 542 25.35 18.62 6.16
CA SER A 542 24.65 18.72 4.87
C SER A 542 23.56 19.80 4.87
N ASP A 543 23.62 20.76 3.94
CA ASP A 543 22.64 21.86 3.73
C ASP A 543 21.19 21.40 3.47
N GLN A 544 20.93 20.08 3.37
CA GLN A 544 19.61 19.50 3.09
C GLN A 544 18.62 19.62 4.25
N PHE A 545 19.09 19.86 5.48
CA PHE A 545 18.27 19.87 6.70
C PHE A 545 18.08 21.26 7.33
N GLN A 546 18.34 22.35 6.61
CA GLN A 546 17.98 23.69 7.09
C GLN A 546 16.51 24.01 6.73
N GLY A 547 15.62 24.04 7.72
CA GLY A 547 14.21 24.39 7.51
C GLY A 547 13.21 23.70 8.48
N PRO A 548 11.97 23.39 8.03
CA PRO A 548 10.89 22.92 8.90
C PRO A 548 11.16 21.54 9.53
N GLN A 549 11.90 20.65 8.85
CA GLN A 549 12.20 19.31 9.36
C GLN A 549 13.11 19.33 10.59
N PHE A 550 14.03 20.31 10.65
CA PHE A 550 14.87 20.57 11.83
C PHE A 550 14.04 20.96 13.05
N HIS A 551 13.09 21.88 12.87
CA HIS A 551 12.16 22.28 13.91
C HIS A 551 11.17 21.16 14.28
N GLU A 552 10.72 20.34 13.32
CA GLU A 552 9.90 19.15 13.58
C GLU A 552 10.66 18.15 14.45
N PHE A 553 11.95 17.91 14.18
CA PHE A 553 12.76 17.00 14.99
C PHE A 553 13.00 17.53 16.41
N ILE A 554 13.31 18.82 16.57
CA ILE A 554 13.47 19.44 17.90
C ILE A 554 12.18 19.31 18.74
N ARG A 555 11.01 19.37 18.11
CA ARG A 555 9.72 19.16 18.81
C ARG A 555 9.53 17.74 19.33
N LEU A 556 10.26 16.75 18.81
CA LEU A 556 10.24 15.38 19.31
C LEU A 556 11.04 15.22 20.61
N ILE A 557 12.01 16.11 20.85
CA ILE A 557 12.87 16.06 22.02
C ILE A 557 12.04 16.45 23.26
N PRO A 558 11.97 15.58 24.28
CA PRO A 558 11.24 15.88 25.51
C PRO A 558 11.77 17.16 26.17
N THR A 559 10.85 18.08 26.52
CA THR A 559 11.17 19.33 27.22
C THR A 559 10.66 19.34 28.65
N ARG A 560 11.43 19.89 29.58
CA ARG A 560 11.01 20.25 30.94
C ARG A 560 10.99 21.77 31.09
N THR A 561 9.96 22.31 31.71
CA THR A 561 9.91 23.73 32.05
C THR A 561 10.79 23.99 33.27
N LEU A 562 11.70 24.95 33.18
CA LEU A 562 12.36 25.49 34.36
C LEU A 562 11.29 26.02 35.32
N LEU A 563 11.22 25.47 36.53
CA LEU A 563 10.46 26.10 37.60
C LEU A 563 11.15 27.43 37.90
N THR A 564 10.56 28.53 37.45
CA THR A 564 10.99 29.87 37.83
C THR A 564 10.86 29.99 39.34
N ARG A 565 12.01 30.10 40.02
CA ARG A 565 12.05 30.67 41.37
C ARG A 565 11.46 32.06 41.23
N SER A 566 10.48 32.39 42.05
CA SER A 566 9.69 33.62 42.06
C SER A 566 10.39 34.81 41.38
N GLU A 567 9.80 35.36 40.32
CA GLU A 567 10.31 36.50 39.52
C GLU A 567 10.53 37.81 40.33
N SER A 568 10.40 37.78 41.65
CA SER A 568 10.55 38.94 42.52
C SER A 568 12.01 39.28 42.90
N ASN A 569 13.01 38.47 42.51
CA ASN A 569 14.40 38.67 42.96
C ASN A 569 15.45 38.92 41.86
N GLU A 570 15.15 38.80 40.56
CA GLU A 570 16.19 38.95 39.52
C GLU A 570 16.50 40.40 39.09
N PHE A 571 15.70 41.39 39.52
CA PHE A 571 16.00 42.81 39.29
C PHE A 571 16.62 43.52 40.51
N GLY A 572 16.89 42.79 41.60
CA GLY A 572 17.28 43.38 42.88
C GLY A 572 18.77 43.48 43.18
N ASP A 573 19.65 42.82 42.40
CA ASP A 573 21.03 42.57 42.85
C ASP A 573 22.12 42.92 41.82
N VAL A 574 21.91 43.97 41.02
CA VAL A 574 22.96 44.55 40.15
C VAL A 574 22.94 46.08 40.24
N CYS A 575 23.00 46.59 41.46
CA CYS A 575 23.50 47.93 41.72
C CYS A 575 24.63 47.76 42.72
N HIS A 576 25.84 47.41 42.29
CA HIS A 576 27.12 47.91 42.84
C HIS A 576 28.33 47.36 42.05
N SER A 577 29.29 48.28 41.85
CA SER A 577 30.67 48.19 41.35
C SER A 577 30.94 47.88 39.87
N ASP A 578 31.22 48.96 39.13
CA ASP A 578 32.45 49.23 38.33
C ASP A 578 33.23 48.02 37.77
N ASP A 579 33.13 47.79 36.45
CA ASP A 579 34.26 47.80 35.50
C ASP A 579 33.74 47.63 34.06
N SER A 580 34.41 48.29 33.11
CA SER A 580 33.92 48.63 31.77
C SER A 580 34.01 47.54 30.70
N ASP A 581 34.06 46.25 31.06
CA ASP A 581 34.20 45.14 30.08
C ASP A 581 33.00 44.18 30.02
N ASP A 582 31.98 44.34 30.88
CA ASP A 582 30.84 43.41 30.98
C ASP A 582 29.61 43.82 30.14
N SER A 583 29.61 44.97 29.48
CA SER A 583 28.45 45.43 28.70
C SER A 583 28.10 44.52 27.53
N ASP A 584 29.10 43.95 26.86
CA ASP A 584 28.90 43.03 25.73
C ASP A 584 28.41 41.66 26.24
N ALA A 585 28.92 41.19 27.37
CA ALA A 585 28.43 39.96 28.01
C ALA A 585 26.97 40.10 28.49
N ILE A 586 26.61 41.28 28.99
CA ILE A 586 25.23 41.62 29.37
C ILE A 586 24.35 41.71 28.11
N PHE A 587 24.81 42.36 27.05
CA PHE A 587 24.05 42.50 25.80
C PHE A 587 23.84 41.16 25.08
N ASP A 588 24.85 40.28 25.07
CA ASP A 588 24.75 38.92 24.55
C ASP A 588 23.79 38.07 25.38
N ARG A 589 23.81 38.23 26.71
CA ARG A 589 22.89 37.52 27.61
C ARG A 589 21.46 37.99 27.39
N VAL A 590 21.24 39.29 27.26
CA VAL A 590 19.93 39.88 26.94
C VAL A 590 19.47 39.48 25.54
N SER A 591 20.35 39.46 24.54
CA SER A 591 20.01 39.05 23.17
C SER A 591 19.64 37.56 23.09
N ARG A 592 20.40 36.67 23.77
CA ARG A 592 20.05 35.25 23.92
C ARG A 592 18.71 35.05 24.63
N THR A 593 18.44 35.86 25.65
CA THR A 593 17.17 35.87 26.39
C THR A 593 16.03 36.36 25.49
N LEU A 594 16.27 37.35 24.64
CA LEU A 594 15.27 37.90 23.72
C LEU A 594 14.96 36.92 22.57
N GLU A 595 15.98 36.30 21.96
CA GLU A 595 15.81 35.27 20.93
C GLU A 595 15.11 34.01 21.47
N GLY A 596 15.42 33.60 22.71
CA GLY A 596 14.71 32.51 23.38
C GLY A 596 13.23 32.84 23.62
N LYS A 597 12.90 34.08 23.99
CA LYS A 597 11.52 34.56 24.17
C LYS A 597 10.77 34.64 22.84
N LEU A 598 11.41 35.14 21.78
CA LEU A 598 10.82 35.27 20.44
C LEU A 598 10.57 33.90 19.76
N SER A 599 11.39 32.89 20.06
CA SER A 599 11.24 31.52 19.54
C SER A 599 10.31 30.63 20.37
N GLY A 600 9.80 31.10 21.51
CA GLY A 600 8.97 30.32 22.43
C GLY A 600 9.72 29.17 23.13
N ALA A 601 11.05 29.24 23.13
CA ALA A 601 11.97 28.26 23.72
C ALA A 601 12.56 28.72 25.07
N HIS A 602 12.30 29.96 25.49
CA HIS A 602 12.69 30.43 26.81
C HIS A 602 12.06 29.54 27.88
N ASP A 603 12.87 29.11 28.85
CA ASP A 603 12.53 28.24 29.98
C ASP A 603 12.30 26.76 29.67
N LYS A 604 12.64 26.28 28.46
CA LYS A 604 12.58 24.85 28.12
C LYS A 604 13.97 24.22 28.13
N ILE A 605 14.14 23.24 29.00
CA ILE A 605 15.30 22.34 29.03
C ILE A 605 14.96 21.10 28.22
N TYR A 606 15.88 20.64 27.39
CA TYR A 606 15.69 19.46 26.55
C TYR A 606 16.51 18.26 27.02
N ASP A 607 15.92 17.08 26.88
CA ASP A 607 16.46 15.82 27.40
C ASP A 607 16.68 14.79 26.27
N LEU A 608 17.93 14.67 25.80
CA LEU A 608 18.32 13.70 24.77
C LEU A 608 18.33 12.26 25.31
N SER A 609 18.63 12.07 26.60
CA SER A 609 18.58 10.74 27.21
C SER A 609 17.16 10.16 27.21
N MET A 610 16.17 11.01 27.49
CA MET A 610 14.76 10.64 27.42
C MET A 610 14.29 10.42 25.98
N LEU A 611 14.85 11.13 24.99
CA LEU A 611 14.60 10.86 23.57
C LEU A 611 15.13 9.48 23.16
N VAL A 612 16.37 9.13 23.54
CA VAL A 612 16.96 7.81 23.27
C VAL A 612 16.13 6.71 23.92
N ASN A 613 15.71 6.86 25.17
CA ASN A 613 14.84 5.90 25.85
C ASN A 613 13.45 5.76 25.16
N ARG A 614 12.88 6.87 24.67
CA ARG A 614 11.65 6.82 23.86
C ARG A 614 11.88 6.10 22.55
N MET A 615 13.02 6.30 21.90
CA MET A 615 13.38 5.60 20.67
C MET A 615 13.62 4.10 20.89
N GLU A 616 14.32 3.71 21.97
CA GLU A 616 14.53 2.30 22.35
C GLU A 616 13.21 1.56 22.62
N SER A 617 12.24 2.26 23.17
CA SER A 617 10.92 1.72 23.47
C SER A 617 9.92 1.80 22.32
N GLY A 618 10.31 2.27 21.12
CA GLY A 618 9.42 2.40 19.96
C GLY A 618 8.43 3.56 20.07
N PHE A 619 8.84 4.65 20.72
CA PHE A 619 8.04 5.83 21.07
C PHE A 619 6.83 5.55 21.96
N LYS A 620 6.94 4.58 22.88
CA LYS A 620 5.97 4.40 23.97
C LYS A 620 5.95 5.67 24.83
N VAL A 621 4.73 6.12 25.18
CA VAL A 621 4.52 7.28 26.06
C VAL A 621 4.68 6.86 27.51
#